data_AF-A0A7C4NYG0-F1
#
_entry.id   AF-A0A7C4NYG0-F1
#
_cell.length_a   1.000
_cell.length_b   1.000
_cell.length_c   1.000
_cell.angle_alpha   90.00
_cell.angle_beta   90.00
_cell.angle_gamma   90.00
#
_symmetry.space_group_name_H-M   'P 1'
#
loop_
_entity.id
_entity.type
_entity.pdbx_description
1 polymer ?
#
loop_
_entity_poly.entity_id
_entity_poly.type
_entity_poly.pdbx_seq_one_letter_code
_entity_poly.pdbx_strand_id
1 'polypeptide(L)' 'MKTLVVEMDFLTKKAISAAIIIACGVFLIVFSFFLPQELMAVTLLPGFFLIAVGSLELREYRELSKIIELGKKALKRRQ' A
#
# COMPACT_ATOMS: atom_id res chain seq x y z
N MET A 1 -17.05 17.32 11.31
CA MET A 1 -17.58 16.35 10.30
C MET A 1 -16.83 16.42 8.97
N LYS A 2 -16.53 17.61 8.40
CA LYS A 2 -15.74 17.75 7.17
C LYS A 2 -14.31 17.15 7.23
N THR A 3 -13.61 17.26 8.36
CA THR A 3 -12.26 16.70 8.55
C THR A 3 -12.20 15.17 8.47
N LEU A 4 -13.21 14.47 9.00
CA LEU A 4 -13.30 13.01 8.97
C LEU A 4 -13.51 12.44 7.55
N VAL A 5 -14.18 13.20 6.67
CA VAL A 5 -14.41 12.80 5.27
C VAL A 5 -13.11 12.90 4.46
N VAL A 6 -12.31 13.93 4.72
CA VAL A 6 -11.00 14.14 4.07
C VAL A 6 -9.97 13.09 4.52
N GLU A 7 -9.97 12.71 5.81
CA GLU A 7 -9.10 11.63 6.32
C GLU A 7 -9.44 10.25 5.73
N MET A 8 -10.74 9.95 5.54
CA MET A 8 -11.17 8.71 4.88
C MET A 8 -10.73 8.64 3.42
N ASP A 9 -10.78 9.76 2.70
CA ASP A 9 -10.34 9.84 1.30
C ASP A 9 -8.81 9.63 1.19
N PHE A 10 -8.03 10.20 2.10
CA PHE A 10 -6.57 10.01 2.13
C PHE A 10 -6.17 8.56 2.43
N LEU A 11 -6.76 7.94 3.46
CA LEU A 11 -6.51 6.53 3.80
C LEU A 11 -6.84 5.60 2.64
N THR A 12 -7.97 5.83 1.98
CA THR A 12 -8.43 5.02 0.85
C THR A 12 -7.48 5.16 -0.34
N LYS A 13 -7.07 6.39 -0.66
CA LYS A 13 -6.05 6.66 -1.69
C LYS A 13 -4.73 5.96 -1.40
N LYS A 14 -4.28 5.96 -0.14
CA LYS A 14 -3.03 5.30 0.27
C LYS A 14 -3.11 3.78 0.15
N ALA A 15 -4.24 3.18 0.53
CA ALA A 15 -4.48 1.75 0.34
C ALA A 15 -4.51 1.36 -1.14
N ILE A 16 -5.16 2.16 -1.99
CA ILE A 16 -5.20 1.94 -3.44
C ILE A 16 -3.80 2.08 -4.05
N SER A 17 -3.04 3.11 -3.67
CA SER A 17 -1.64 3.30 -4.09
C SER A 17 -0.79 2.07 -3.78
N ALA A 18 -0.80 1.64 -2.52
CA ALA A 18 -0.08 0.45 -2.08
C ALA A 18 -0.47 -0.80 -2.88
N ALA A 19 -1.76 -0.99 -3.14
CA ALA A 19 -2.27 -2.14 -3.90
C ALA A 19 -1.80 -2.12 -5.36
N ILE A 20 -1.84 -0.95 -6.02
CA ILE A 20 -1.37 -0.77 -7.39
C ILE A 20 0.13 -1.05 -7.48
N ILE A 21 0.93 -0.49 -6.56
CA ILE A 21 2.38 -0.69 -6.53
C ILE A 21 2.73 -2.17 -6.38
N ILE A 22 2.08 -2.87 -5.45
CA ILE A 22 2.27 -4.32 -5.28
C ILE A 22 1.86 -5.08 -6.54
N ALA A 23 0.71 -4.75 -7.14
CA ALA A 23 0.24 -5.40 -8.35
C ALA A 23 1.23 -5.24 -9.52
N CYS A 24 1.80 -4.04 -9.70
CA CYS A 24 2.85 -3.79 -10.67
C CYS A 24 4.12 -4.61 -10.38
N GLY A 25 4.53 -4.69 -9.11
CA GLY A 25 5.69 -5.50 -8.70
C GLY A 25 5.50 -6.99 -8.97
N VAL A 26 4.34 -7.54 -8.60
CA VAL A 26 3.96 -8.93 -8.89
C VAL A 26 3.91 -9.17 -10.40
N PHE A 27 3.32 -8.26 -11.16
CA PHE A 27 3.26 -8.36 -12.61
C PHE A 27 4.66 -8.44 -13.23
N LEU A 28 5.60 -7.58 -12.82
CA LEU A 28 6.98 -7.61 -13.31
C LEU A 28 7.68 -8.94 -12.98
N ILE A 29 7.48 -9.47 -11.78
CA ILE A 29 8.04 -10.78 -11.38
C ILE A 29 7.44 -11.89 -12.23
N VAL A 30 6.13 -11.92 -12.41
CA VAL A 30 5.46 -12.93 -13.24
C VAL A 30 5.90 -12.82 -14.70
N PHE A 31 6.01 -11.60 -15.22
CA PHE A 31 6.47 -11.32 -16.57
C PHE A 31 7.91 -11.76 -16.80
N SER A 32 8.77 -11.67 -15.77
CA SER A 32 10.18 -12.08 -15.86
C SER A 32 10.36 -13.55 -16.25
N PHE A 33 9.42 -14.44 -15.91
CA PHE A 33 9.49 -15.86 -16.28
C PHE A 33 9.28 -16.12 -17.79
N PHE A 34 8.76 -15.13 -18.52
CA PHE A 34 8.56 -15.22 -19.97
C PHE A 34 9.69 -14.54 -20.77
N LEU A 35 10.69 -13.98 -20.09
CA LEU A 35 11.82 -13.27 -20.69
C LEU A 35 13.08 -14.16 -20.78
N PRO A 36 14.01 -13.84 -21.69
CA PRO A 36 15.35 -14.44 -21.69
C PRO A 36 16.06 -14.22 -20.35
N GLN A 37 16.90 -15.17 -19.93
CA GLN A 37 17.60 -15.12 -18.64
C GLN A 37 18.36 -13.81 -18.41
N GLU A 38 18.95 -13.23 -19.45
CA GLU A 38 19.68 -11.97 -19.40
C GLU A 38 18.79 -10.78 -18.98
N LEU A 39 17.50 -10.82 -19.33
CA LEU A 39 16.51 -9.77 -19.02
C LEU A 39 15.70 -10.08 -17.76
N MET A 40 15.76 -11.31 -17.26
CA MET A 40 15.02 -11.74 -16.08
C MET A 40 15.48 -10.96 -14.83
N ALA A 41 16.78 -10.78 -14.64
CA ALA A 41 17.30 -9.99 -13.52
C ALA A 41 16.87 -8.52 -13.58
N VAL A 42 16.79 -7.96 -14.79
CA VAL A 42 16.41 -6.56 -15.05
C VAL A 42 14.95 -6.29 -14.67
N THR A 43 14.10 -7.30 -14.70
CA THR A 43 12.66 -7.18 -14.35
C THR A 43 12.35 -7.65 -12.94
N LEU A 44 13.06 -8.68 -12.44
CA LEU A 44 12.91 -9.16 -11.07
C LEU A 44 13.29 -8.10 -10.03
N LEU A 45 14.43 -7.43 -10.21
CA LEU A 45 14.92 -6.42 -9.25
C LEU A 45 13.90 -5.28 -9.04
N PRO A 46 13.41 -4.60 -10.10
CA PRO A 46 12.33 -3.62 -9.96
C PRO A 46 11.03 -4.22 -9.41
N GLY A 47 10.68 -5.45 -9.79
CA GLY A 47 9.50 -6.13 -9.30
C GLY A 47 9.51 -6.31 -7.78
N PHE A 48 10.60 -6.85 -7.24
CA PHE A 48 10.79 -6.98 -5.79
C PHE A 48 10.86 -5.62 -5.08
N PHE A 49 11.50 -4.62 -5.70
CA PHE A 49 11.54 -3.27 -5.16
C PHE A 49 10.15 -2.67 -5.02
N LEU A 50 9.31 -2.79 -6.04
CA LEU A 50 7.91 -2.33 -5.99
C LEU A 50 7.13 -3.05 -4.89
N ILE A 51 7.27 -4.37 -4.75
CA ILE A 51 6.62 -5.11 -3.66
C ILE A 51 7.07 -4.58 -2.30
N ALA A 52 8.35 -4.28 -2.11
CA ALA A 52 8.87 -3.73 -0.86
C ALA A 52 8.27 -2.34 -0.57
N VAL A 53 8.25 -1.44 -1.57
CA VAL A 53 7.67 -0.09 -1.43
C VAL A 53 6.18 -0.16 -1.12
N GLY A 54 5.40 -0.94 -1.87
CA GLY A 54 3.97 -1.09 -1.62
C GLY A 54 3.66 -1.74 -0.28
N SER A 55 4.52 -2.65 0.21
CA SER A 55 4.40 -3.23 1.55
C SER A 55 4.64 -2.21 2.66
N LEU A 56 5.59 -1.29 2.47
CA LEU A 56 5.82 -0.18 3.40
C LEU A 56 4.62 0.76 3.44
N GLU A 57 4.08 1.17 2.27
CA GLU A 57 2.88 2.01 2.22
C GLU A 57 1.67 1.35 2.90
N LEU A 58 1.48 0.04 2.69
CA LEU A 58 0.41 -0.73 3.33
C LEU A 58 0.58 -0.78 4.85
N ARG A 59 1.82 -0.87 5.34
CA ARG A 59 2.12 -0.83 6.78
C ARG A 59 1.76 0.53 7.37
N GLU A 60 2.17 1.62 6.72
CA GLU A 60 1.82 2.97 7.15
C GLU A 60 0.29 3.19 7.17
N TYR A 61 -0.42 2.69 6.15
CA TYR A 61 -1.88 2.70 6.13
C TYR A 61 -2.47 1.99 7.35
N ARG A 62 -1.97 0.79 7.70
CA ARG A 62 -2.46 0.04 8.87
C ARG A 62 -2.22 0.76 10.18
N GLU A 63 -1.05 1.37 10.35
CA GLU A 63 -0.72 2.13 11.57
C GLU A 63 -1.63 3.35 11.72
N LEU A 64 -1.82 4.12 10.64
CA LEU A 64 -2.73 5.28 10.63
C LEU A 64 -4.19 4.88 10.88
N SER A 65 -4.65 3.79 10.25
CA SER A 65 -6.01 3.27 10.43
C SER A 65 -6.29 2.93 11.90
N LYS A 66 -5.34 2.26 12.59
CA LYS A 66 -5.45 1.93 14.02
C LYS A 66 -5.53 3.18 14.90
N ILE A 67 -4.71 4.19 14.63
CA ILE A 67 -4.70 5.44 15.40
C ILE A 67 -6.07 6.14 15.30
N ILE A 68 -6.63 6.22 14.09
CA ILE A 68 -7.94 6.83 13.85
C ILE A 68 -9.06 6.04 14.55
N GLU A 69 -9.00 4.71 14.52
CA GLU A 69 -9.96 3.85 15.22
C GLU A 69 -9.91 4.06 16.74
N LEU A 70 -8.71 4.09 17.32
CA LEU A 70 -8.51 4.38 18.74
C LEU A 70 -9.03 5.78 19.12
N GLY A 71 -8.76 6.78 18.30
CA GLY A 71 -9.27 8.15 18.48
C GLY A 71 -10.79 8.21 18.46
N LYS A 72 -11.45 7.54 17.49
CA LYS A 72 -12.91 7.44 17.42
C LYS A 72 -13.49 6.75 18.67
N LYS A 73 -12.85 5.68 19.14
CA LYS A 73 -13.27 4.95 20.35
C LYS A 73 -13.14 5.78 21.62
N ALA A 74 -12.08 6.59 21.73
CA ALA A 74 -11.88 7.51 22.85
C ALA A 74 -12.92 8.65 22.87
N LEU A 75 -13.23 9.22 21.69
CA LEU A 75 -14.28 10.24 21.53
C LEU A 75 -15.66 9.70 21.93
N LYS A 76 -16.02 8.49 21.49
CA LYS A 76 -17.30 7.85 21.82
C LYS A 76 -17.46 7.51 23.31
N ARG A 77 -16.36 7.44 24.07
CA ARG A 77 -16.40 7.24 25.54
C ARG A 77 -16.55 8.53 26.34
N ARG A 78 -16.35 9.69 25.70
CA ARG A 78 -16.47 11.02 26.34
C ARG A 78 -17.81 11.71 26.05
N GLN A 79 -18.61 11.16 25.13
CA GLN A 79 -20.02 11.53 24.90
C GLN A 79 -20.92 10.52 25.59
#